data_AF-A0A0M4GT12-F1
#
_entry.id   AF-A0A0M4GT12-F1
#
_cell.length_a   1.000
_cell.length_b   1.000
_cell.length_c   1.000
_cell.angle_alpha   90.00
_cell.angle_beta   90.00
_cell.angle_gamma   90.00
#
_symmetry.space_group_name_H-M   'P 1'
#
loop_
_entity.id
_entity.type
_entity.pdbx_description
1 polymer ?
#
loop_
_entity_poly.entity_id
_entity_poly.type
_entity_poly.pdbx_seq_one_letter_code
_entity_poly.pdbx_strand_id
1 'polypeptide(L)'
;MWFHLRWGTGPAEPMCLVMTRQDVRPLVGEAVSVSDDRGGPIPSPEPGYWACSVHGESASIRVEATPDADERLSNYKDPETPVLQTLTTRRGATSQPIPGTAGAVVVSWTQDGSAHAGWFEAGSAVVVSMDISDDAAATARLGDLAHLLKRRAPQLLDATGFTPPSPQPNRGTTDAPTPAVSPTVTATMTSPPSRRPPVVRRRSSSNAPAPGEQTTNDQAADSPG
;
A
#
# COMPACT_ATOMS: atom_id res chain seq x y z
N MET A 1 40.87 -19.73 -13.44
CA MET A 1 40.77 -18.83 -14.61
C MET A 1 39.85 -17.70 -14.18
N TRP A 2 40.40 -16.59 -13.70
CA TRP A 2 39.65 -15.48 -13.12
C TRP A 2 39.61 -14.35 -14.16
N PHE A 3 38.42 -14.01 -14.65
CA PHE A 3 38.25 -12.95 -15.63
C PHE A 3 38.22 -11.60 -14.91
N HIS A 4 39.32 -10.86 -14.98
CA HIS A 4 39.30 -9.41 -14.78
C HIS A 4 38.66 -8.76 -16.00
N LEU A 5 37.34 -8.54 -15.96
CA LEU A 5 36.65 -7.72 -16.95
C LEU A 5 36.82 -6.24 -16.57
N ARG A 6 37.61 -5.55 -17.41
CA ARG A 6 37.76 -4.10 -17.61
C ARG A 6 37.23 -3.17 -16.51
N TRP A 7 38.17 -2.71 -15.70
CA TRP A 7 38.11 -1.49 -14.89
C TRP A 7 37.97 -0.27 -15.83
N GLY A 8 36.83 0.44 -15.80
CA GLY A 8 36.70 1.71 -16.55
C GLY A 8 35.29 2.25 -16.75
N THR A 9 34.26 1.42 -16.63
CA THR A 9 32.86 1.86 -16.66
C THR A 9 32.16 1.15 -15.50
N GLY A 10 31.51 1.89 -14.61
CA GLY A 10 30.74 1.34 -13.50
C GLY A 10 29.68 0.32 -13.95
N PRO A 11 28.90 -0.26 -13.02
CA PRO A 11 27.93 -1.29 -13.34
C PRO A 11 26.96 -0.84 -14.43
N ALA A 12 26.51 -1.80 -15.24
CA ALA A 12 25.55 -1.55 -16.30
C ALA A 12 24.24 -1.03 -15.71
N GLU A 13 23.64 -0.06 -16.38
CA GLU A 13 22.29 0.41 -16.06
C GLU A 13 21.24 -0.39 -16.85
N PRO A 14 20.06 -0.66 -16.27
CA PRO A 14 19.67 -0.32 -14.91
C PRO A 14 20.29 -1.25 -13.86
N MET A 15 20.66 -0.69 -12.72
CA MET A 15 21.08 -1.43 -11.53
C MET A 15 19.83 -1.88 -10.76
N CYS A 16 19.86 -3.07 -10.15
CA CYS A 16 18.70 -3.59 -9.41
C CYS A 16 17.39 -3.45 -10.19
N LEU A 17 17.38 -3.89 -11.45
CA LEU A 17 16.27 -3.86 -12.43
C LEU A 17 15.80 -2.49 -12.91
N VAL A 18 15.71 -1.49 -12.03
CA VAL A 18 15.05 -0.20 -12.35
C VAL A 18 15.82 1.03 -11.89
N MET A 19 16.90 0.87 -11.12
CA MET A 19 17.64 2.00 -10.57
C MET A 19 18.65 2.53 -11.58
N THR A 20 18.68 3.85 -11.72
CA THR A 20 19.69 4.54 -12.53
C THR A 20 20.81 5.07 -11.64
N ARG A 21 21.91 5.48 -12.25
CA ARG A 21 23.02 6.20 -11.61
C ARG A 21 22.53 7.46 -10.92
N GLN A 22 21.53 8.14 -11.49
CA GLN A 22 20.93 9.32 -10.85
C GLN A 22 20.20 8.97 -9.55
N ASP A 23 19.63 7.77 -9.47
CA ASP A 23 18.95 7.31 -8.26
C ASP A 23 19.93 6.90 -7.17
N VAL A 24 21.01 6.19 -7.53
CA VAL A 24 21.93 5.60 -6.55
C VAL A 24 23.06 6.54 -6.15
N ARG A 25 23.53 7.42 -7.05
CA ARG A 25 24.71 8.25 -6.78
C ARG A 25 24.59 9.12 -5.53
N PRO A 26 23.43 9.75 -5.23
CA PRO A 26 23.26 10.52 -3.99
C PRO A 26 23.36 9.68 -2.71
N LEU A 27 23.17 8.36 -2.82
CA LEU A 27 23.15 7.42 -1.72
C LEU A 27 24.51 6.76 -1.49
N VAL A 28 25.14 6.26 -2.57
CA VAL A 28 26.33 5.40 -2.46
C VAL A 28 27.60 5.98 -3.08
N GLY A 29 27.54 7.17 -3.68
CA GLY A 29 28.62 7.70 -4.51
C GLY A 29 28.62 7.07 -5.91
N GLU A 30 29.75 7.06 -6.61
CA GLU A 30 29.82 6.33 -7.88
C GLU A 30 29.63 4.84 -7.63
N ALA A 31 28.72 4.21 -8.38
CA ALA A 31 28.46 2.79 -8.23
C ALA A 31 29.65 1.98 -8.75
N VAL A 32 30.09 1.01 -7.96
CA VAL A 32 31.25 0.15 -8.23
C VAL A 32 30.79 -1.23 -8.68
N SER A 33 29.81 -1.81 -8.00
CA SER A 33 29.30 -3.15 -8.32
C SER A 33 27.85 -3.32 -7.88
N VAL A 34 27.22 -4.38 -8.39
CA VAL A 34 25.88 -4.81 -8.01
C VAL A 34 25.91 -6.31 -7.77
N SER A 35 25.27 -6.75 -6.68
CA SER A 35 25.30 -8.16 -6.27
C SER A 35 23.97 -8.61 -5.65
N ASP A 36 23.81 -9.92 -5.44
CA ASP A 36 22.72 -10.49 -4.63
C ASP A 36 23.05 -10.50 -3.13
N ASP A 37 22.18 -11.08 -2.30
CA ASP A 37 22.37 -11.19 -0.85
C ASP A 37 23.60 -12.03 -0.43
N ARG A 38 24.15 -12.82 -1.34
CA ARG A 38 25.31 -13.70 -1.11
C ARG A 38 26.59 -13.12 -1.75
N GLY A 39 26.53 -11.88 -2.26
CA GLY A 39 27.64 -11.25 -2.99
C GLY A 39 27.89 -11.87 -4.38
N GLY A 40 26.95 -12.68 -4.87
CA GLY A 40 26.94 -13.29 -6.18
C GLY A 40 26.27 -12.43 -7.25
N PRO A 41 26.17 -12.93 -8.50
CA PRO A 41 25.41 -12.24 -9.54
C PRO A 41 23.93 -12.15 -9.15
N ILE A 42 23.28 -11.03 -9.48
CA ILE A 42 21.86 -10.82 -9.17
C ILE A 42 21.02 -11.91 -9.85
N PRO A 43 20.23 -12.70 -9.10
CA PRO A 43 19.33 -13.66 -9.70
C PRO A 43 18.23 -12.95 -10.48
N SER A 44 17.70 -13.62 -11.51
CA SER A 44 16.42 -13.22 -12.08
C SER A 44 15.34 -13.30 -10.97
N PRO A 45 14.32 -12.44 -10.99
CA PRO A 45 13.23 -12.51 -10.02
C PRO A 45 12.65 -13.93 -9.92
N GLU A 46 12.72 -14.51 -8.72
CA GLU A 46 12.08 -15.79 -8.40
C GLU A 46 10.72 -15.53 -7.73
N PRO A 47 9.75 -16.45 -7.81
CA PRO A 47 8.46 -16.27 -7.15
C PRO A 47 8.63 -16.08 -5.63
N GLY A 48 8.13 -14.95 -5.12
CA GLY A 48 7.95 -14.72 -3.68
C GLY A 48 9.00 -13.87 -2.99
N TYR A 49 10.21 -13.68 -3.54
CA TYR A 49 11.19 -12.76 -2.97
C TYR A 49 12.30 -12.44 -3.98
N TRP A 50 12.75 -11.19 -3.98
CA TRP A 50 13.90 -10.78 -4.78
C TRP A 50 14.71 -9.74 -4.02
N ALA A 51 16.03 -9.81 -4.10
CA ALA A 51 16.91 -8.85 -3.47
C ALA A 51 18.12 -8.50 -4.35
N CYS A 52 18.62 -7.30 -4.15
CA CYS A 52 19.76 -6.75 -4.88
C CYS A 52 20.47 -5.69 -4.04
N SER A 53 21.80 -5.68 -4.10
CA SER A 53 22.64 -4.69 -3.45
C SER A 53 23.41 -3.87 -4.48
N VAL A 54 23.44 -2.55 -4.31
CA VAL A 54 24.32 -1.65 -5.07
C VAL A 54 25.43 -1.19 -4.14
N HIS A 55 26.67 -1.50 -4.50
CA HIS A 55 27.86 -1.05 -3.78
C HIS A 55 28.47 0.13 -4.51
N GLY A 56 28.61 1.25 -3.81
CA GLY A 56 29.33 2.42 -4.31
C GLY A 56 30.58 2.71 -3.50
N GLU A 57 31.28 3.77 -3.89
CA GLU A 57 32.53 4.19 -3.25
C GLU A 57 32.35 4.61 -1.79
N SER A 58 31.16 5.10 -1.42
CA SER A 58 30.90 5.70 -0.10
C SER A 58 30.01 4.85 0.81
N ALA A 59 29.12 4.04 0.22
CA ALA A 59 28.16 3.23 0.97
C ALA A 59 27.63 2.09 0.10
N SER A 60 26.76 1.26 0.66
CA SER A 60 25.98 0.29 -0.08
C SER A 60 24.50 0.45 0.27
N ILE A 61 23.63 0.23 -0.71
CA ILE A 61 22.20 0.04 -0.45
C ILE A 61 21.82 -1.40 -0.76
N ARG A 62 20.87 -1.92 0.01
CA ARG A 62 20.21 -3.19 -0.25
C ARG A 62 18.74 -2.92 -0.56
N VAL A 63 18.22 -3.64 -1.54
CA VAL A 63 16.86 -3.53 -2.06
C VAL A 63 16.22 -4.89 -1.97
N GLU A 64 15.02 -4.96 -1.42
CA GLU A 64 14.24 -6.18 -1.28
C GLU A 64 12.85 -5.94 -1.83
N ALA A 65 12.30 -6.92 -2.55
CA ALA A 65 10.95 -6.90 -3.06
C ALA A 65 10.27 -8.24 -2.77
N THR A 66 8.99 -8.19 -2.40
CA THR A 66 8.20 -9.38 -2.10
C THR A 66 6.72 -9.14 -2.40
N PRO A 67 5.98 -10.14 -2.93
CA PRO A 67 4.54 -10.09 -2.97
C PRO A 67 3.88 -10.40 -1.62
N ASP A 68 4.61 -11.00 -0.68
CA ASP A 68 4.14 -11.50 0.63
C ASP A 68 4.92 -10.85 1.78
N ALA A 69 4.65 -9.58 2.05
CA ALA A 69 5.41 -8.76 3.00
C ALA A 69 5.37 -9.32 4.43
N ASP A 70 4.20 -9.75 4.91
CA ASP A 70 4.06 -10.25 6.28
C ASP A 70 4.82 -11.56 6.54
N GLU A 71 5.02 -12.38 5.51
CA GLU A 71 5.80 -13.63 5.61
C GLU A 71 7.29 -13.36 5.42
N ARG A 72 7.65 -12.59 4.39
CA ARG A 72 9.04 -12.44 3.93
C ARG A 72 9.83 -11.36 4.64
N LEU A 73 9.17 -10.42 5.30
CA LEU A 73 9.81 -9.32 6.04
C LEU A 73 9.76 -9.53 7.56
N SER A 74 9.89 -10.79 8.00
CA SER A 74 9.84 -11.18 9.41
C SER A 74 10.90 -10.48 10.27
N ASN A 75 12.04 -10.07 9.70
CA ASN A 75 13.10 -9.35 10.40
C ASN A 75 12.73 -7.91 10.80
N TYR A 76 11.66 -7.35 10.21
CA TYR A 76 11.24 -5.96 10.43
C TYR A 76 10.04 -5.82 11.37
N LYS A 77 9.46 -6.95 11.78
CA LYS A 77 8.18 -6.98 12.51
C LYS A 77 8.25 -7.79 13.79
N ASP A 78 7.29 -7.55 14.66
CA ASP A 78 7.03 -8.46 15.77
C ASP A 78 6.35 -9.74 15.22
N PRO A 79 6.62 -10.94 15.78
CA PRO A 79 6.15 -12.20 15.21
C PRO A 79 4.64 -12.26 14.91
N GLU A 80 3.83 -11.68 15.78
CA GLU A 80 2.36 -11.73 15.72
C GLU A 80 1.72 -10.49 15.10
N THR A 81 2.51 -9.50 14.69
CA THR A 81 2.01 -8.22 14.18
C THR A 81 2.32 -8.10 12.68
N PRO A 82 1.37 -7.62 11.85
CA PRO A 82 1.65 -7.32 10.45
C PRO A 82 2.80 -6.31 10.32
N VAL A 83 3.66 -6.47 9.30
CA VAL A 83 4.88 -5.66 9.15
C VAL A 83 4.58 -4.17 9.05
N LEU A 84 3.56 -3.80 8.28
CA LEU A 84 3.16 -2.40 8.16
C LEU A 84 2.68 -1.83 9.51
N GLN A 85 1.98 -2.63 10.32
CA GLN A 85 1.51 -2.21 11.64
C GLN A 85 2.68 -2.05 12.63
N THR A 86 3.62 -3.00 12.68
CA THR A 86 4.82 -2.84 13.51
C THR A 86 5.61 -1.59 13.11
N LEU A 87 5.82 -1.37 11.80
CA LEU A 87 6.64 -0.25 11.34
C LEU A 87 5.97 1.12 11.53
N THR A 88 4.65 1.21 11.37
CA THR A 88 3.92 2.48 11.59
C THR A 88 3.77 2.85 13.06
N THR A 89 3.82 1.87 13.97
CA THR A 89 3.77 2.10 15.42
C THR A 89 5.15 2.24 16.06
N ARG A 90 6.22 1.96 15.31
CA ARG A 90 7.60 2.08 15.77
C ARG A 90 7.94 3.53 16.10
N ARG A 91 8.54 3.75 17.27
CA ARG A 91 9.01 5.07 17.70
C ARG A 91 10.02 5.62 16.70
N GLY A 92 9.82 6.86 16.26
CA GLY A 92 10.72 7.55 15.33
C GLY A 92 10.54 7.17 13.86
N ALA A 93 9.68 6.19 13.56
CA ALA A 93 9.28 5.93 12.19
C ALA A 93 8.38 7.04 11.65
N THR A 94 8.46 7.30 10.35
CA THR A 94 7.54 8.19 9.64
C THR A 94 6.76 7.40 8.62
N SER A 95 5.46 7.63 8.53
CA SER A 95 4.57 6.97 7.56
C SER A 95 3.84 8.00 6.73
N GLN A 96 3.77 7.74 5.42
CA GLN A 96 3.18 8.66 4.45
C GLN A 96 2.37 7.87 3.43
N PRO A 97 1.03 8.05 3.39
CA PRO A 97 0.19 7.51 2.31
C PRO A 97 0.61 8.09 0.96
N ILE A 98 0.51 7.30 -0.11
CA ILE A 98 0.85 7.74 -1.47
C ILE A 98 -0.43 8.02 -2.27
N PRO A 99 -0.73 9.29 -2.59
CA PRO A 99 -1.91 9.64 -3.37
C PRO A 99 -1.91 8.98 -4.76
N GLY A 100 -3.09 8.57 -5.24
CA GLY A 100 -3.25 7.98 -6.57
C GLY A 100 -2.85 6.50 -6.68
N THR A 101 -2.59 5.83 -5.56
CA THR A 101 -2.32 4.38 -5.47
C THR A 101 -3.49 3.64 -4.82
N ALA A 102 -3.48 2.30 -4.85
CA ALA A 102 -4.50 1.47 -4.20
C ALA A 102 -4.25 1.34 -2.68
N GLY A 103 -3.96 2.45 -2.00
CA GLY A 103 -3.66 2.49 -0.57
C GLY A 103 -2.21 2.21 -0.23
N ALA A 104 -1.26 2.52 -1.13
CA ALA A 104 0.15 2.35 -0.83
C ALA A 104 0.62 3.32 0.27
N VAL A 105 1.55 2.83 1.10
CA VAL A 105 2.15 3.60 2.19
C VAL A 105 3.67 3.47 2.09
N VAL A 106 4.38 4.59 2.24
CA VAL A 106 5.83 4.59 2.45
C VAL A 106 6.11 4.83 3.92
N VAL A 107 6.86 3.93 4.54
CA VAL A 107 7.33 4.04 5.91
C VAL A 107 8.86 4.16 5.90
N SER A 108 9.44 5.03 6.72
CA SER A 108 10.88 5.08 6.95
C SER A 108 11.20 4.99 8.43
N TRP A 109 12.23 4.24 8.78
CA TRP A 109 12.60 3.94 10.17
C TRP A 109 14.09 3.63 10.30
N THR A 110 14.61 3.72 11.51
CA THR A 110 15.92 3.18 11.86
C THR A 110 15.78 1.85 12.59
N GLN A 111 16.74 0.94 12.36
CA GLN A 111 16.84 -0.35 13.04
C GLN A 111 18.29 -0.80 13.02
N ASP A 112 18.80 -1.27 14.16
CA ASP A 112 20.12 -1.91 14.27
C ASP A 112 21.28 -1.12 13.63
N GLY A 113 21.28 0.22 13.79
CA GLY A 113 22.29 1.09 13.18
C GLY A 113 22.19 1.15 11.66
N SER A 114 20.98 1.05 11.11
CA SER A 114 20.70 1.14 9.68
C SER A 114 19.50 2.03 9.41
N ALA A 115 19.55 2.71 8.26
CA ALA A 115 18.43 3.49 7.74
C ALA A 115 17.60 2.61 6.80
N HIS A 116 16.28 2.64 6.98
CA HIS A 116 15.36 1.87 6.15
C HIS A 116 14.23 2.74 5.63
N ALA A 117 13.75 2.40 4.45
CA ALA A 117 12.43 2.79 3.99
C ALA A 117 11.74 1.61 3.31
N GLY A 118 10.42 1.58 3.36
CA GLY A 118 9.60 0.52 2.78
C GLY A 118 8.34 1.08 2.13
N TRP A 119 8.06 0.67 0.90
CA TRP A 119 6.78 0.84 0.21
C TRP A 119 5.96 -0.40 0.46
N PHE A 120 4.71 -0.24 0.92
CA PHE A 120 3.77 -1.33 1.19
C PHE A 120 2.48 -1.09 0.43
N GLU A 121 2.01 -2.07 -0.32
CA GLU A 121 0.77 -1.98 -1.09
C GLU A 121 0.12 -3.36 -1.21
N ALA A 122 -1.10 -3.51 -0.70
CA ALA A 122 -1.93 -4.71 -0.84
C ALA A 122 -1.19 -6.05 -0.57
N GLY A 123 -0.34 -6.07 0.47
CA GLY A 123 0.43 -7.25 0.89
C GLY A 123 1.82 -7.34 0.27
N SER A 124 2.09 -6.65 -0.83
CA SER A 124 3.42 -6.57 -1.44
C SER A 124 4.24 -5.44 -0.85
N ALA A 125 5.56 -5.56 -0.93
CA ALA A 125 6.47 -4.54 -0.42
C ALA A 125 7.77 -4.42 -1.21
N VAL A 126 8.35 -3.22 -1.16
CA VAL A 126 9.74 -2.95 -1.51
C VAL A 126 10.42 -2.27 -0.33
N VAL A 127 11.51 -2.83 0.17
CA VAL A 127 12.33 -2.24 1.23
C VAL A 127 13.68 -1.84 0.66
N VAL A 128 14.17 -0.67 1.03
CA VAL A 128 15.55 -0.25 0.79
C VAL A 128 16.20 0.03 2.14
N SER A 129 17.39 -0.54 2.36
CA SER A 129 18.19 -0.33 3.55
C SER A 129 19.60 0.17 3.22
N MET A 130 20.19 0.88 4.17
CA MET A 130 21.58 1.32 4.14
C MET A 130 22.19 1.15 5.53
N ASP A 131 23.29 0.41 5.59
CA ASP A 131 24.04 0.21 6.84
C ASP A 131 24.80 1.48 7.20
N ILE A 132 24.47 2.08 8.35
CA ILE A 132 25.04 3.37 8.78
C ILE A 132 25.28 3.34 10.29
N SER A 133 26.52 3.06 10.68
CA SER A 133 26.88 2.86 12.10
C SER A 133 26.61 4.06 13.03
N ASP A 134 26.40 5.26 12.48
CA ASP A 134 26.05 6.46 13.23
C ASP A 134 24.54 6.76 13.13
N ASP A 135 23.85 6.80 14.27
CA ASP A 135 22.39 6.97 14.33
C ASP A 135 21.90 8.30 13.75
N ALA A 136 22.68 9.38 13.92
CA ALA A 136 22.32 10.69 13.40
C ALA A 136 22.43 10.71 11.87
N ALA A 137 23.50 10.12 11.32
CA ALA A 137 23.66 9.91 9.89
C ALA A 137 22.58 8.97 9.33
N ALA A 138 22.21 7.91 10.05
CA ALA A 138 21.14 7.01 9.63
C ALA A 138 19.80 7.76 9.52
N THR A 139 19.48 8.55 10.55
CA THR A 139 18.26 9.38 10.57
C THR A 139 18.23 10.37 9.41
N ALA A 140 19.37 10.97 9.07
CA ALA A 140 19.47 11.92 7.95
C ALA A 140 19.18 11.28 6.58
N ARG A 141 19.36 9.95 6.42
CA ARG A 141 19.13 9.24 5.15
C ARG A 141 17.70 8.76 4.94
N LEU A 142 16.85 8.76 5.96
CA LEU A 142 15.47 8.26 5.86
C LEU A 142 14.67 8.96 4.75
N GLY A 143 14.83 10.28 4.63
CA GLY A 143 14.17 11.07 3.58
C GLY A 143 14.61 10.68 2.17
N ASP A 144 15.91 10.45 1.97
CA ASP A 144 16.47 10.06 0.68
C ASP A 144 15.97 8.68 0.24
N LEU A 145 15.94 7.70 1.16
CA LEU A 145 15.44 6.35 0.90
C LEU A 145 13.93 6.35 0.60
N ALA A 146 13.15 7.09 1.39
CA ALA A 146 11.71 7.25 1.13
C ALA A 146 11.45 7.91 -0.23
N HIS A 147 12.26 8.91 -0.60
CA HIS A 147 12.14 9.57 -1.90
C HIS A 147 12.50 8.64 -3.06
N LEU A 148 13.52 7.80 -2.92
CA LEU A 148 13.85 6.76 -3.89
C LEU A 148 12.67 5.80 -4.11
N LEU A 149 12.08 5.27 -3.03
CA LEU A 149 10.96 4.33 -3.12
C LEU A 149 9.74 4.94 -3.81
N LYS A 150 9.40 6.19 -3.50
CA LYS A 150 8.30 6.88 -4.19
C LYS A 150 8.49 6.95 -5.71
N ARG A 151 9.74 6.97 -6.19
CA ARG A 151 10.05 7.02 -7.62
C ARG A 151 10.16 5.65 -8.27
N ARG A 152 10.61 4.63 -7.54
CA ARG A 152 11.07 3.34 -8.09
C ARG A 152 10.34 2.10 -7.62
N ALA A 153 9.63 2.15 -6.49
CA ALA A 153 8.96 0.97 -5.94
C ALA A 153 7.90 0.39 -6.88
N PRO A 154 7.00 1.18 -7.52
CA PRO A 154 6.03 0.62 -8.46
C PRO A 154 6.67 -0.08 -9.66
N GLN A 155 7.72 0.52 -10.24
CA GLN A 155 8.44 -0.07 -11.37
C GLN A 155 9.21 -1.32 -10.94
N LEU A 156 9.70 -1.36 -9.70
CA LEU A 156 10.37 -2.54 -9.19
C LEU A 156 9.39 -3.70 -8.98
N LEU A 157 8.22 -3.45 -8.39
CA LEU A 157 7.16 -4.46 -8.24
C LEU A 157 6.68 -4.98 -9.60
N ASP A 158 6.61 -4.13 -10.63
CA ASP A 158 6.31 -4.53 -12.00
C ASP A 158 7.42 -5.41 -12.58
N ALA A 159 8.68 -4.97 -12.49
CA ALA A 159 9.84 -5.69 -13.02
C ALA A 159 10.07 -7.06 -12.34
N THR A 160 9.69 -7.21 -11.07
CA THR A 160 9.75 -8.50 -10.35
C THR A 160 8.51 -9.36 -10.55
N GLY A 161 7.44 -8.82 -11.14
CA GLY A 161 6.14 -9.50 -11.23
C GLY A 161 5.41 -9.59 -9.89
N PHE A 162 5.77 -8.76 -8.91
CA PHE A 162 5.14 -8.68 -7.58
C PHE A 162 4.13 -7.55 -7.47
N THR A 163 3.67 -7.01 -8.61
CA THR A 163 2.63 -5.99 -8.60
C THR A 163 1.36 -6.59 -7.97
N PRO A 164 0.76 -5.92 -6.97
CA PRO A 164 -0.46 -6.41 -6.37
C PRO A 164 -1.56 -6.57 -7.43
N PRO A 165 -2.43 -7.59 -7.31
CA PRO A 165 -3.56 -7.71 -8.20
C PRO A 165 -4.39 -6.43 -8.12
N SER A 166 -4.72 -5.85 -9.28
CA SER A 166 -5.64 -4.71 -9.35
C SER A 166 -6.90 -5.07 -8.56
N PRO A 167 -7.44 -4.16 -7.72
CA PRO A 167 -8.72 -4.41 -7.07
C PRO A 167 -9.74 -4.63 -8.17
N GLN A 168 -10.09 -5.91 -8.39
CA GLN A 168 -11.08 -6.27 -9.37
C GLN A 168 -12.37 -5.62 -8.86
N PRO A 169 -13.04 -4.74 -9.62
CA PRO A 169 -14.35 -4.27 -9.20
C PRO A 169 -15.15 -5.54 -8.99
N ASN A 170 -15.60 -5.78 -7.75
CA ASN A 170 -16.33 -6.97 -7.36
C ASN A 170 -17.26 -7.30 -8.53
N ARG A 171 -16.97 -8.39 -9.26
CA ARG A 171 -18.03 -9.03 -10.03
C ARG A 171 -18.96 -9.45 -8.93
N GLY A 172 -19.98 -8.64 -8.70
CA GLY A 172 -21.07 -8.99 -7.82
C GLY A 172 -21.37 -10.44 -8.14
N THR A 173 -21.44 -11.26 -7.12
CA THR A 173 -22.23 -12.47 -7.18
C THR A 173 -23.58 -12.00 -7.72
N THR A 174 -23.73 -12.07 -9.03
CA THR A 174 -25.00 -11.99 -9.69
C THR A 174 -25.67 -13.21 -9.13
N ASP A 175 -26.54 -12.98 -8.16
CA ASP A 175 -27.52 -13.96 -7.75
C ASP A 175 -27.95 -14.69 -9.03
N ALA A 176 -27.72 -15.99 -9.05
CA ALA A 176 -28.23 -16.85 -10.09
C ALA A 176 -29.69 -16.40 -10.35
N PRO A 177 -30.10 -16.20 -11.62
CA PRO A 177 -31.48 -15.82 -11.86
C PRO A 177 -32.34 -16.93 -11.26
N THR A 178 -33.03 -16.58 -10.17
CA THR A 178 -34.11 -17.38 -9.62
C THR A 178 -35.01 -17.74 -10.80
N PRO A 179 -35.33 -19.01 -11.06
CA PRO A 179 -36.19 -19.34 -12.19
C PRO A 179 -37.51 -18.60 -12.00
N ALA A 180 -37.77 -17.67 -12.91
CA ALA A 180 -38.99 -16.89 -12.92
C ALA A 180 -40.17 -17.84 -13.10
N VAL A 181 -41.00 -17.97 -12.07
CA VAL A 181 -42.33 -18.56 -12.21
C VAL A 181 -43.09 -17.66 -13.19
N SER A 182 -43.39 -18.19 -14.37
CA SER A 182 -44.19 -17.50 -15.39
C SER A 182 -45.58 -17.19 -14.84
N PRO A 183 -46.05 -15.94 -14.83
CA PRO A 183 -47.46 -15.68 -14.61
C PRO A 183 -48.23 -16.04 -15.89
N THR A 184 -49.07 -17.07 -15.80
CA THR A 184 -50.10 -17.37 -16.80
C THR A 184 -51.05 -16.18 -16.90
N VAL A 185 -51.04 -15.47 -18.02
CA VAL A 185 -52.03 -14.44 -18.32
C VAL A 185 -53.28 -15.12 -18.87
N THR A 186 -54.28 -15.35 -18.01
CA THR A 186 -55.64 -15.66 -18.46
C THR A 186 -56.32 -14.36 -18.84
N ALA A 187 -56.48 -14.11 -20.13
CA ALA A 187 -57.25 -12.99 -20.65
C ALA A 187 -58.76 -13.29 -20.51
N THR A 188 -59.43 -12.69 -19.53
CA THR A 188 -60.89 -12.62 -19.47
C THR A 188 -61.34 -11.33 -20.14
N MET A 189 -61.93 -11.42 -21.33
CA MET A 189 -62.61 -10.29 -21.96
C MET A 189 -64.00 -10.10 -21.33
N THR A 190 -64.25 -8.94 -20.72
CA THR A 190 -65.62 -8.42 -20.52
C THR A 190 -65.62 -6.90 -20.67
N SER A 191 -66.42 -6.40 -21.61
CA SER A 191 -66.61 -4.98 -21.95
C SER A 191 -67.37 -4.17 -20.87
N PRO A 192 -67.25 -2.81 -20.86
CA PRO A 192 -67.87 -1.89 -19.88
C PRO A 192 -69.15 -1.23 -20.49
N PRO A 193 -69.70 -0.10 -19.99
CA PRO A 193 -69.87 0.46 -18.62
C PRO A 193 -71.34 0.86 -18.31
N SER A 194 -71.75 1.08 -17.05
CA SER A 194 -72.71 2.17 -16.72
C SER A 194 -73.16 2.32 -15.26
N ARG A 195 -73.33 3.62 -14.92
CA ARG A 195 -74.33 4.25 -14.03
C ARG A 195 -74.06 4.39 -12.51
N ARG A 196 -73.54 5.59 -12.20
CA ARG A 196 -74.11 6.68 -11.37
C ARG A 196 -74.03 6.58 -9.81
N PRO A 197 -73.68 7.69 -9.09
CA PRO A 197 -73.41 7.78 -7.63
C PRO A 197 -74.71 8.16 -6.85
N PRO A 198 -74.77 8.56 -5.53
CA PRO A 198 -73.74 9.05 -4.57
C PRO A 198 -73.92 8.64 -3.08
N VAL A 199 -73.08 9.19 -2.17
CA VAL A 199 -73.43 9.85 -0.86
C VAL A 199 -72.42 9.61 0.28
N VAL A 200 -71.74 10.72 0.60
CA VAL A 200 -71.23 11.27 1.88
C VAL A 200 -71.61 10.61 3.21
N ARG A 201 -70.62 10.40 4.13
CA ARG A 201 -70.72 10.83 5.55
C ARG A 201 -69.38 10.96 6.29
N ARG A 202 -69.30 12.03 7.10
CA ARG A 202 -68.21 12.57 7.95
C ARG A 202 -67.98 11.85 9.30
N ARG A 203 -66.77 12.01 9.85
CA ARG A 203 -66.31 12.49 11.22
C ARG A 203 -65.10 11.68 11.71
N SER A 204 -63.92 12.29 11.91
CA SER A 204 -63.35 12.85 13.18
C SER A 204 -63.15 11.76 14.26
N SER A 205 -62.02 11.56 14.96
CA SER A 205 -61.19 12.54 15.69
C SER A 205 -59.91 11.90 16.28
N SER A 206 -58.88 12.74 16.49
CA SER A 206 -57.99 12.84 17.68
C SER A 206 -57.05 11.69 18.10
N ASN A 207 -55.73 11.95 18.11
CA ASN A 207 -54.92 12.07 19.34
C ASN A 207 -53.48 12.56 19.08
N ALA A 208 -53.05 13.53 19.88
CA ALA A 208 -51.67 13.97 20.14
C ALA A 208 -51.17 13.33 21.47
N PRO A 209 -50.00 13.66 22.09
CA PRO A 209 -48.89 14.53 21.69
C PRO A 209 -47.46 13.93 21.93
N ALA A 210 -46.43 14.73 21.60
CA ALA A 210 -45.01 14.52 21.95
C ALA A 210 -44.68 14.95 23.39
N PRO A 211 -43.47 14.59 23.87
CA PRO A 211 -42.62 15.60 24.50
C PRO A 211 -41.16 15.53 24.03
N GLY A 212 -40.56 16.71 23.84
CA GLY A 212 -39.12 16.88 23.70
C GLY A 212 -38.48 17.19 25.05
N GLU A 213 -37.24 16.74 25.24
CA GLU A 213 -36.36 17.16 26.33
C GLU A 213 -35.01 17.65 25.77
N GLN A 214 -34.52 18.69 26.46
CA GLN A 214 -33.28 19.44 26.33
C GLN A 214 -32.05 18.53 26.55
N THR A 215 -30.81 18.85 26.17
CA THR A 215 -30.01 19.94 26.75
C THR A 215 -28.77 20.33 25.92
N THR A 216 -28.55 21.64 25.92
CA THR A 216 -27.38 22.45 25.60
C THR A 216 -26.24 22.26 26.63
N ASN A 217 -24.98 22.19 26.19
CA ASN A 217 -23.89 23.10 26.59
C ASN A 217 -22.52 22.67 26.04
N ASP A 218 -22.05 23.44 25.06
CA ASP A 218 -20.65 23.60 24.65
C ASP A 218 -20.03 24.79 25.39
N GLN A 219 -18.69 24.78 25.49
CA GLN A 219 -17.78 25.92 25.79
C GLN A 219 -17.75 26.44 27.25
N ALA A 220 -16.64 26.87 27.85
CA ALA A 220 -15.27 27.12 27.40
C ALA A 220 -14.29 27.13 28.60
N ALA A 221 -13.00 27.13 28.23
CA ALA A 221 -11.77 27.40 28.98
C ALA A 221 -11.86 28.22 30.27
N ASP A 222 -11.06 27.83 31.28
CA ASP A 222 -10.20 28.79 31.98
C ASP A 222 -9.01 28.11 32.70
N SER A 223 -7.86 28.75 32.57
CA SER A 223 -6.62 28.63 33.34
C SER A 223 -5.92 29.95 33.09
N PRO A 224 -5.33 30.63 34.10
CA PRO A 224 -4.16 30.07 34.78
C PRO A 224 -4.00 30.46 36.27
N GLY A 225 -3.07 29.76 36.93
CA GLY A 225 -2.51 30.08 38.25
C GLY A 225 -1.35 29.16 38.55
#